data_AF-A0A1V8SEG4-F1
#
_entry.id   AF-A0A1V8SEG4-F1
#
_cell.length_a   1.000
_cell.length_b   1.000
_cell.length_c   1.000
_cell.angle_alpha   90.00
_cell.angle_beta   90.00
_cell.angle_gamma   90.00
#
_symmetry.space_group_name_H-M   'P 1'
#
loop_
_entity.id
_entity.type
_entity.pdbx_description
1 polymer ?
#
loop_
_entity_poly.entity_id
_entity_poly.type
_entity_poly.pdbx_seq_one_letter_code
_entity_poly.pdbx_strand_id
1 'polypeptide(L)'
;MDPCPIPAVSRALEPYIKSRSEVLSIRQNLYGHLESHLHLETATPLCCANVADPPLSRPLGEPPTSLTGVRKAYYRALVAHQAAQKRYDGLKSELQGLSAGITSHVSPQPGSDSTDVLSLLRAREKRRRLLVLSHALDGIEDAGSALGSVAIDDVVRKRAGEVPVPPTKWQHDAANGHGGVDARQRLGELQRAVLSAKGTVERCERSELDRGNGSESDDELLALQQTRNELIAWIERQLALIGEGQGESERVPPTPASANGTHRDEEVAASVEEIEDLYEGYLEARSSLLQTLQSRPRSFNHGNDLNGTTQRSAPDSSVETTRATAVTLLPYVISLLEMKDSEVALSQQQAFLRKELTIAEAATDRLLRRHADESHLVHPGASRGKDWALAGAEAGQQTRKFVEGRLNAGEAAAKLADAKLDALGSVRDDLEKLEKSME
;
A
#
# COMPACT_ATOMS: atom_id res chain seq x y z
N MET A 1 -40.05 -1.71 -6.49
CA MET A 1 -38.90 -2.15 -5.67
C MET A 1 -39.18 -3.58 -5.31
N ASP A 2 -38.72 -4.50 -6.16
CA ASP A 2 -39.01 -5.92 -5.96
C ASP A 2 -38.29 -6.43 -4.71
N PRO A 3 -38.94 -7.27 -3.89
CA PRO A 3 -38.36 -7.74 -2.64
C PRO A 3 -37.11 -8.60 -2.93
N CYS A 4 -36.01 -8.23 -2.28
CA CYS A 4 -34.72 -8.91 -2.40
C CYS A 4 -34.88 -10.40 -2.05
N PRO A 5 -34.31 -11.34 -2.82
CA PRO A 5 -34.58 -12.78 -2.71
C PRO A 5 -34.06 -13.44 -1.42
N ILE A 6 -33.41 -12.69 -0.52
CA ILE A 6 -32.88 -13.21 0.75
C ILE A 6 -33.24 -12.26 1.92
N PRO A 7 -34.31 -12.55 2.68
CA PRO A 7 -34.80 -11.72 3.79
C PRO A 7 -33.80 -11.52 4.94
N ALA A 8 -32.84 -12.43 5.10
CA ALA A 8 -31.79 -12.33 6.11
C ALA A 8 -30.79 -11.21 5.77
N VAL A 9 -30.47 -11.05 4.48
CA VAL A 9 -29.55 -10.01 4.00
C VAL A 9 -30.24 -8.65 4.04
N SER A 10 -31.53 -8.58 3.70
CA SER A 10 -32.27 -7.33 3.81
C SER A 10 -32.36 -6.82 5.24
N ARG A 11 -32.58 -7.70 6.24
CA ARG A 11 -32.55 -7.31 7.67
C ARG A 11 -31.16 -6.86 8.14
N ALA A 12 -30.10 -7.51 7.66
CA ALA A 12 -28.73 -7.14 8.00
C ALA A 12 -28.33 -5.78 7.39
N LEU A 13 -28.85 -5.48 6.20
CA LEU A 13 -28.58 -4.24 5.46
C LEU A 13 -29.57 -3.11 5.78
N GLU A 14 -30.71 -3.41 6.39
CA GLU A 14 -31.73 -2.43 6.82
C GLU A 14 -31.16 -1.20 7.56
N PRO A 15 -30.22 -1.32 8.52
CA PRO A 15 -29.62 -0.15 9.16
C PRO A 15 -28.69 0.68 8.24
N TYR A 16 -28.28 0.11 7.09
CA TYR A 16 -27.38 0.73 6.12
C TYR A 16 -28.09 1.22 4.86
N ILE A 17 -29.30 0.72 4.57
CA ILE A 17 -30.14 1.15 3.45
C ILE A 17 -31.01 2.31 3.92
N LYS A 18 -30.62 3.53 3.56
CA LYS A 18 -31.38 4.75 3.89
C LYS A 18 -32.16 5.26 2.70
N SER A 19 -33.29 5.91 2.96
CA SER A 19 -34.08 6.57 1.93
C SER A 19 -33.30 7.73 1.30
N ARG A 20 -33.57 8.06 0.02
CA ARG A 20 -32.86 9.14 -0.70
C ARG A 20 -32.99 10.49 0.03
N SER A 21 -34.14 10.76 0.64
CA SER A 21 -34.40 11.96 1.43
C SER A 21 -33.58 11.98 2.72
N GLU A 22 -33.48 10.86 3.44
CA GLU A 22 -32.61 10.75 4.61
C GLU A 22 -31.14 10.94 4.27
N VAL A 23 -30.67 10.35 3.16
CA VAL A 23 -29.29 10.52 2.70
C VAL A 23 -29.01 11.98 2.38
N LEU A 24 -29.94 12.67 1.70
CA LEU A 24 -29.82 14.11 1.43
C LEU A 24 -29.81 14.94 2.71
N SER A 25 -30.69 14.66 3.67
CA SER A 25 -30.73 15.34 4.97
C SER A 25 -29.43 15.11 5.76
N ILE A 26 -28.90 13.89 5.77
CA ILE A 26 -27.61 13.57 6.41
C ILE A 26 -26.49 14.34 5.72
N ARG A 27 -26.48 14.38 4.39
CA ARG A 27 -25.45 15.10 3.60
C ARG A 27 -25.49 16.60 3.88
N GLN A 28 -26.68 17.20 3.94
CA GLN A 28 -26.85 18.63 4.27
C GLN A 28 -26.40 18.93 5.71
N ASN A 29 -26.75 18.08 6.67
CA ASN A 29 -26.31 18.24 8.05
C ASN A 29 -24.79 18.11 8.21
N LEU A 30 -24.17 17.15 7.51
CA LEU A 30 -22.72 17.00 7.48
C LEU A 30 -22.04 18.18 6.79
N TYR A 31 -22.62 18.67 5.69
CA TYR A 31 -22.13 19.85 4.98
C TYR A 31 -22.11 21.08 5.89
N GLY A 32 -23.23 21.40 6.54
CA GLY A 32 -23.30 22.53 7.47
C GLY A 32 -22.38 22.37 8.69
N HIS A 33 -22.17 21.14 9.16
CA HIS A 33 -21.21 20.88 10.24
C HIS A 33 -19.76 21.13 9.80
N LEU A 34 -19.37 20.61 8.64
CA LEU A 34 -18.03 20.82 8.09
C LEU A 34 -17.77 22.30 7.76
N GLU A 35 -18.76 22.99 7.22
CA GLU A 35 -18.70 24.44 6.97
C GLU A 35 -18.47 25.23 8.26
N SER A 36 -19.20 24.91 9.34
CA SER A 36 -19.02 25.56 10.65
C SER A 36 -17.63 25.34 11.26
N HIS A 37 -17.05 24.16 11.04
CA HIS A 37 -15.76 23.76 11.60
C HIS A 37 -14.57 24.25 10.80
N LEU A 38 -14.71 24.40 9.47
CA LEU A 38 -13.61 24.78 8.60
C LEU A 38 -13.53 26.30 8.33
N HIS A 39 -14.56 27.09 8.68
CA HIS A 39 -14.61 28.55 8.41
C HIS A 39 -14.05 28.88 7.02
N LEU A 40 -14.56 28.19 6.00
CA LEU A 40 -14.28 28.58 4.62
C LEU A 40 -14.87 29.99 4.45
N GLU A 41 -14.04 30.96 4.12
CA GLU A 41 -14.52 32.24 3.62
C GLU A 41 -15.53 31.96 2.50
N THR A 42 -16.64 32.69 2.50
CA THR A 42 -17.96 32.41 1.90
C THR A 42 -18.00 32.10 0.39
N ALA A 43 -16.85 31.93 -0.27
CA ALA A 43 -16.70 31.65 -1.69
C ALA A 43 -15.92 30.36 -2.03
N THR A 44 -15.39 29.62 -1.06
CA THR A 44 -14.68 28.37 -1.37
C THR A 44 -15.58 27.13 -1.22
N PRO A 45 -15.75 26.31 -2.27
CA PRO A 45 -16.49 25.06 -2.16
C PRO A 45 -15.68 24.05 -1.34
N LEU A 46 -16.36 23.20 -0.55
CA LEU A 46 -15.73 22.09 0.17
C LEU A 46 -15.05 21.13 -0.84
N CYS A 47 -13.73 21.27 -1.00
CA CYS A 47 -12.90 20.39 -1.80
C CYS A 47 -12.20 19.35 -0.90
N CYS A 48 -11.88 18.17 -1.44
CA CYS A 48 -11.17 17.10 -0.72
C CYS A 48 -9.86 17.58 -0.07
N ALA A 49 -9.20 18.58 -0.67
CA ALA A 49 -7.99 19.21 -0.14
C ALA A 49 -8.22 19.94 1.20
N ASN A 50 -9.37 20.62 1.36
CA ASN A 50 -9.69 21.40 2.56
C ASN A 50 -10.13 20.52 3.75
N VAL A 51 -10.50 19.26 3.46
CA VAL A 51 -10.90 18.25 4.47
C VAL A 51 -9.69 17.44 4.94
N ALA A 52 -8.65 17.32 4.11
CA ALA A 52 -7.44 16.57 4.43
C ALA A 52 -6.53 17.28 5.46
N ASP A 53 -6.50 18.62 5.44
CA ASP A 53 -5.76 19.46 6.39
C ASP A 53 -6.68 20.48 7.08
N PRO A 54 -7.51 20.05 8.07
CA PRO A 54 -8.26 21.01 8.88
C PRO A 54 -7.27 21.84 9.72
N PRO A 55 -7.47 23.17 9.86
CA PRO A 55 -6.65 23.97 10.77
C PRO A 55 -6.86 23.46 12.20
N LEU A 56 -5.85 22.75 12.72
CA LEU A 56 -5.83 21.92 13.93
C LEU A 56 -6.11 22.65 15.27
N SER A 57 -6.62 23.88 15.27
CA SER A 57 -6.55 24.76 16.45
C SER A 57 -7.88 25.08 17.12
N ARG A 58 -9.02 24.52 16.72
CA ARG A 58 -10.30 24.78 17.42
C ARG A 58 -10.71 23.64 18.36
N PRO A 59 -11.10 23.93 19.62
CA PRO A 59 -11.68 22.92 20.50
C PRO A 59 -12.95 22.34 19.87
N LEU A 60 -13.09 21.01 19.90
CA LEU A 60 -14.34 20.34 19.53
C LEU A 60 -15.44 20.86 20.48
N GLY A 61 -16.47 21.48 19.90
CA GLY A 61 -17.61 22.07 20.63
C GLY A 61 -18.62 21.01 21.10
N GLU A 62 -19.87 21.43 21.28
CA GLU A 62 -20.94 20.49 21.61
C GLU A 62 -21.23 19.54 20.43
N PRO A 63 -21.49 18.24 20.70
CA PRO A 63 -21.78 17.28 19.64
C PRO A 63 -23.06 17.70 18.89
N PRO A 64 -23.08 17.64 17.55
CA PRO A 64 -24.29 17.91 16.80
C PRO A 64 -25.42 16.99 17.25
N THR A 65 -26.64 17.55 17.34
CA THR A 65 -27.84 16.87 17.83
C THR A 65 -28.25 15.64 17.00
N SER A 66 -27.69 15.50 15.79
CA SER A 66 -27.88 14.38 14.86
C SER A 66 -27.03 13.15 15.17
N LEU A 67 -25.98 13.27 16.00
CA LEU A 67 -25.16 12.12 16.41
C LEU A 67 -25.85 11.38 17.55
N THR A 68 -26.32 10.16 17.27
CA THR A 68 -26.94 9.28 18.26
C THR A 68 -26.08 8.04 18.54
N GLY A 69 -26.28 7.45 19.73
CA GLY A 69 -25.64 6.20 20.15
C GLY A 69 -24.11 6.26 20.28
N VAL A 70 -23.43 5.25 19.75
CA VAL A 70 -21.98 5.03 19.88
C VAL A 70 -21.15 6.18 19.33
N ARG A 71 -21.62 6.81 18.24
CA ARG A 71 -20.89 7.94 17.61
C ARG A 71 -20.83 9.16 18.53
N LYS A 72 -21.90 9.42 19.30
CA LYS A 72 -21.93 10.48 20.33
C LYS A 72 -20.99 10.16 21.49
N ALA A 73 -20.92 8.89 21.89
CA ALA A 73 -19.99 8.44 22.93
C ALA A 73 -18.53 8.59 22.47
N TYR A 74 -18.22 8.23 21.23
CA TYR A 74 -16.89 8.42 20.63
C TYR A 74 -16.51 9.90 20.58
N TYR A 75 -17.41 10.78 20.13
CA TYR A 75 -17.17 12.22 20.13
C TYR A 75 -16.86 12.76 21.52
N ARG A 76 -17.63 12.36 22.54
CA ARG A 76 -17.37 12.72 23.95
C ARG A 76 -16.02 12.21 24.44
N ALA A 77 -15.64 10.99 24.07
CA ALA A 77 -14.33 10.43 24.42
C ALA A 77 -13.19 11.22 23.77
N LEU A 78 -13.36 11.66 22.52
CA LEU A 78 -12.37 12.46 21.79
C LEU A 78 -12.19 13.85 22.44
N VAL A 79 -13.30 14.51 22.80
CA VAL A 79 -13.28 15.78 23.56
C VAL A 79 -12.57 15.60 24.90
N ALA A 80 -12.90 14.53 25.64
CA ALA A 80 -12.25 14.23 26.91
C ALA A 80 -10.75 13.94 26.75
N HIS A 81 -10.36 13.24 25.69
CA HIS A 81 -8.96 12.97 25.36
C HIS A 81 -8.18 14.25 25.04
N GLN A 82 -8.74 15.13 24.22
CA GLN A 82 -8.13 16.43 23.91
C GLN A 82 -7.97 17.29 25.17
N ALA A 83 -8.97 17.27 26.07
CA ALA A 83 -8.88 17.97 27.36
C ALA A 83 -7.81 17.37 28.27
N ALA A 84 -7.69 16.03 28.32
CA ALA A 84 -6.65 15.34 29.09
C ALA A 84 -5.25 15.63 28.53
N GLN A 85 -5.10 15.67 27.21
CA GLN A 85 -3.83 16.01 26.55
C GLN A 85 -3.40 17.44 26.86
N LYS A 86 -4.31 18.41 26.81
CA LYS A 86 -4.02 19.79 27.23
C LYS A 86 -3.57 19.89 28.69
N ARG A 87 -4.22 19.12 29.59
CA ARG A 87 -3.80 19.05 31.00
C ARG A 87 -2.42 18.42 31.15
N TYR A 88 -2.14 17.36 30.40
CA TYR A 88 -0.83 16.71 30.39
C TYR A 88 0.26 17.66 29.89
N ASP A 89 0.02 18.37 28.78
CA ASP A 89 0.96 19.34 28.22
C ASP A 89 1.17 20.53 29.18
N GLY A 90 0.10 20.98 29.86
CA GLY A 90 0.18 21.96 30.94
C GLY A 90 1.08 21.49 32.09
N LEU A 91 0.80 20.31 32.66
CA LEU A 91 1.61 19.72 33.72
C LEU A 91 3.06 19.49 33.27
N LYS A 92 3.28 19.09 32.02
CA LYS A 92 4.61 18.93 31.44
C LYS A 92 5.35 20.28 31.38
N SER A 93 4.66 21.35 30.99
CA SER A 93 5.25 22.69 30.96
C SER A 93 5.53 23.23 32.37
N GLU A 94 4.67 22.94 33.35
CA GLU A 94 4.88 23.29 34.76
C GLU A 94 6.06 22.53 35.35
N LEU A 95 6.18 21.23 35.08
CA LEU A 95 7.34 20.42 35.49
C LEU A 95 8.63 20.92 34.84
N GLN A 96 8.59 21.32 33.56
CA GLN A 96 9.74 21.93 32.90
C GLN A 96 10.11 23.27 33.55
N GLY A 97 9.13 24.11 33.88
CA GLY A 97 9.33 25.36 34.61
C GLY A 97 9.93 25.18 36.01
N LEU A 98 9.44 24.20 36.77
CA LEU A 98 9.96 23.85 38.10
C LEU A 98 11.37 23.24 38.02
N SER A 99 11.65 22.42 37.01
CA SER A 99 12.99 21.86 36.77
C SER A 99 14.02 22.94 36.40
N ALA A 100 13.59 23.99 35.70
CA ALA A 100 14.45 25.14 35.37
C ALA A 100 14.65 26.10 36.56
N GLY A 101 13.71 26.15 37.51
CA GLY A 101 13.81 26.99 38.71
C GLY A 101 14.69 26.42 39.82
N ILE A 102 14.97 25.11 39.82
CA ILE A 102 15.78 24.43 40.86
C ILE A 102 17.29 24.41 40.49
N THR A 103 17.67 24.83 39.28
CA THR A 103 19.07 24.84 38.82
C THR A 103 19.77 26.19 39.05
N SER A 104 19.82 26.66 40.30
CA SER A 104 20.71 27.77 40.71
C SER A 104 21.77 27.35 41.74
N HIS A 105 21.74 26.11 42.24
CA HIS A 105 22.82 25.59 43.07
C HIS A 105 22.82 24.07 42.96
N VAL A 106 24.00 23.48 42.71
CA VAL A 106 24.24 22.08 42.31
C VAL A 106 24.16 21.88 40.79
N SER A 107 25.32 21.98 40.15
CA SER A 107 25.61 21.32 38.88
C SER A 107 25.36 19.81 39.05
N PRO A 108 24.37 19.21 38.36
CA PRO A 108 24.31 17.77 38.26
C PRO A 108 25.30 17.38 37.16
N GLN A 109 26.35 16.67 37.55
CA GLN A 109 27.19 15.91 36.64
C GLN A 109 26.29 15.08 35.70
N PRO A 110 26.37 15.27 34.36
CA PRO A 110 25.67 14.42 33.41
C PRO A 110 26.46 13.12 33.26
N GLY A 111 26.31 12.21 34.21
CA GLY A 111 27.10 10.98 34.23
C GLY A 111 26.52 9.92 35.13
N SER A 112 25.55 9.17 34.61
CA SER A 112 25.55 7.69 34.72
C SER A 112 24.46 7.14 33.82
N ASP A 113 23.20 7.55 33.99
CA ASP A 113 22.09 6.71 33.50
C ASP A 113 21.93 6.69 31.96
N SER A 114 22.12 7.81 31.26
CA SER A 114 21.93 7.86 29.79
C SER A 114 23.13 7.27 29.01
N THR A 115 24.35 7.47 29.52
CA THR A 115 25.57 6.89 28.95
C THR A 115 25.69 5.40 29.26
N ASP A 116 25.17 4.95 30.40
CA ASP A 116 25.08 3.54 30.75
C ASP A 116 24.09 2.81 29.85
N VAL A 117 22.95 3.44 29.51
CA VAL A 117 22.02 2.87 28.52
C VAL A 117 22.66 2.79 27.13
N LEU A 118 23.39 3.81 26.68
CA LEU A 118 24.06 3.79 25.37
C LEU A 118 25.24 2.80 25.32
N SER A 119 25.98 2.64 26.43
CA SER A 119 27.07 1.66 26.52
C SER A 119 26.51 0.24 26.56
N LEU A 120 25.40 0.01 27.26
CA LEU A 120 24.65 -1.26 27.25
C LEU A 120 24.07 -1.58 25.88
N LEU A 121 23.52 -0.60 25.16
CA LEU A 121 23.06 -0.79 23.78
C LEU A 121 24.22 -1.15 22.85
N ARG A 122 25.37 -0.49 22.96
CA ARG A 122 26.57 -0.85 22.21
C ARG A 122 27.10 -2.24 22.58
N ALA A 123 27.05 -2.61 23.86
CA ALA A 123 27.47 -3.94 24.32
C ALA A 123 26.50 -5.04 23.82
N ARG A 124 25.20 -4.77 23.79
CA ARG A 124 24.18 -5.68 23.24
C ARG A 124 24.31 -5.83 21.73
N GLU A 125 24.58 -4.75 21.02
CA GLU A 125 24.83 -4.78 19.58
C GLU A 125 26.09 -5.59 19.26
N LYS A 126 27.18 -5.40 20.02
CA LYS A 126 28.38 -6.25 19.92
C LYS A 126 28.06 -7.72 20.20
N ARG A 127 27.27 -8.02 21.23
CA ARG A 127 26.85 -9.38 21.55
C ARG A 127 25.99 -10.01 20.45
N ARG A 128 25.08 -9.26 19.83
CA ARG A 128 24.29 -9.72 18.67
C ARG A 128 25.19 -10.09 17.49
N ARG A 129 26.15 -9.23 17.16
CA ARG A 129 27.12 -9.51 16.09
C ARG A 129 27.97 -10.75 16.38
N LEU A 130 28.41 -10.91 17.63
CA LEU A 130 29.16 -12.09 18.06
C LEU A 130 28.30 -13.36 18.02
N LEU A 131 27.00 -13.29 18.36
CA LEU A 131 26.08 -14.42 18.26
C LEU A 131 25.79 -14.83 16.81
N VAL A 132 25.69 -13.86 15.90
CA VAL A 132 25.56 -14.15 14.47
C VAL A 132 26.83 -14.82 13.95
N LEU A 133 28.01 -14.33 14.36
CA LEU A 133 29.29 -14.94 14.02
C LEU A 133 29.44 -16.35 14.63
N SER A 134 29.06 -16.55 15.89
CA SER A 134 29.11 -17.87 16.52
C SER A 134 28.14 -18.83 15.85
N HIS A 135 26.90 -18.42 15.57
CA HIS A 135 25.95 -19.26 14.85
C HIS A 135 26.42 -19.56 13.40
N ALA A 136 27.08 -18.62 12.74
CA ALA A 136 27.68 -18.88 11.43
C ALA A 136 28.86 -19.86 11.53
N LEU A 137 29.70 -19.75 12.56
CA LEU A 137 30.80 -20.67 12.83
C LEU A 137 30.29 -22.07 13.21
N ASP A 138 29.32 -22.18 14.11
CA ASP A 138 28.64 -23.43 14.47
C ASP A 138 28.00 -24.06 13.22
N GLY A 139 27.39 -23.25 12.35
CA GLY A 139 26.85 -23.73 11.08
C GLY A 139 27.92 -24.20 10.08
N ILE A 140 29.14 -23.67 10.14
CA ILE A 140 30.30 -24.13 9.36
C ILE A 140 30.91 -25.39 9.99
N GLU A 141 30.94 -25.48 11.32
CA GLU A 141 31.44 -26.65 12.06
C GLU A 141 30.51 -27.85 11.91
N ASP A 142 29.19 -27.64 12.00
CA ASP A 142 28.17 -28.66 11.71
C ASP A 142 28.24 -29.11 10.25
N ALA A 143 28.44 -28.18 9.32
CA ALA A 143 28.62 -28.50 7.90
C ALA A 143 29.97 -29.18 7.63
N GLY A 144 31.02 -28.85 8.38
CA GLY A 144 32.37 -29.42 8.28
C GLY A 144 32.47 -30.81 8.91
N SER A 145 31.76 -31.06 10.00
CA SER A 145 31.65 -32.36 10.68
C SER A 145 30.79 -33.34 9.88
N ALA A 146 29.76 -32.84 9.20
CA ALA A 146 28.98 -33.62 8.21
C ALA A 146 29.77 -33.91 6.92
N LEU A 147 30.91 -33.24 6.69
CA LEU A 147 31.75 -33.37 5.50
C LEU A 147 32.97 -34.25 5.78
N GLY A 148 32.70 -35.52 6.06
CA GLY A 148 33.66 -36.55 5.66
C GLY A 148 33.78 -36.57 4.14
N SER A 149 34.83 -35.94 3.60
CA SER A 149 35.32 -36.15 2.22
C SER A 149 34.48 -35.61 1.05
N VAL A 150 33.81 -34.46 1.16
CA VAL A 150 33.28 -33.76 -0.03
C VAL A 150 33.67 -32.29 0.01
N ALA A 151 34.04 -31.71 -1.12
CA ALA A 151 34.55 -30.35 -1.23
C ALA A 151 33.54 -29.32 -0.68
N ILE A 152 33.99 -28.56 0.32
CA ILE A 152 33.21 -27.57 1.09
C ILE A 152 32.51 -26.56 0.15
N ASP A 153 33.13 -26.24 -0.99
CA ASP A 153 32.60 -25.33 -2.00
C ASP A 153 31.26 -25.77 -2.61
N ASP A 154 31.01 -27.08 -2.72
CA ASP A 154 29.77 -27.60 -3.31
C ASP A 154 28.58 -27.53 -2.34
N VAL A 155 28.85 -27.61 -1.03
CA VAL A 155 27.81 -27.51 0.01
C VAL A 155 27.45 -26.05 0.26
N VAL A 156 28.44 -25.15 0.23
CA VAL A 156 28.22 -23.71 0.31
C VAL A 156 27.41 -23.22 -0.90
N ARG A 157 27.73 -23.69 -2.11
CA ARG A 157 26.99 -23.34 -3.34
C ARG A 157 25.54 -23.83 -3.33
N LYS A 158 25.27 -25.01 -2.77
CA LYS A 158 23.92 -25.57 -2.65
C LYS A 158 23.04 -24.87 -1.62
N ARG A 159 23.63 -24.30 -0.55
CA ARG A 159 22.86 -23.71 0.56
C ARG A 159 22.80 -22.18 0.54
N ALA A 160 23.83 -21.51 0.02
CA ALA A 160 23.94 -20.04 -0.01
C ALA A 160 23.67 -19.43 -1.39
N GLY A 161 23.52 -20.24 -2.44
CA GLY A 161 23.50 -19.76 -3.83
C GLY A 161 24.91 -19.40 -4.33
N GLU A 162 25.02 -19.12 -5.63
CA GLU A 162 26.31 -18.78 -6.24
C GLU A 162 26.85 -17.48 -5.65
N VAL A 163 28.03 -17.57 -5.01
CA VAL A 163 28.69 -16.44 -4.37
C VAL A 163 29.03 -15.41 -5.46
N PRO A 164 28.56 -14.15 -5.35
CA PRO A 164 28.98 -13.13 -6.29
C PRO A 164 30.49 -12.95 -6.15
N VAL A 165 31.19 -13.04 -7.29
CA VAL A 165 32.64 -12.91 -7.38
C VAL A 165 33.09 -11.70 -6.55
N PRO A 166 33.98 -11.88 -5.55
CA PRO A 166 34.47 -10.74 -4.78
C PRO A 166 35.15 -9.78 -5.76
N PRO A 167 34.95 -8.45 -5.64
CA PRO A 167 35.55 -7.49 -6.55
C PRO A 167 37.07 -7.57 -6.40
N THR A 168 37.70 -8.35 -7.27
CA THR A 168 39.14 -8.43 -7.44
C THR A 168 39.57 -7.02 -7.80
N LYS A 169 40.27 -6.33 -6.90
CA LYS A 169 41.29 -5.28 -7.10
C LYS A 169 41.05 -4.13 -8.12
N TRP A 170 39.90 -4.01 -8.76
CA TRP A 170 39.60 -2.97 -9.76
C TRP A 170 39.02 -1.71 -9.12
N GLN A 171 38.66 -1.77 -7.83
CA GLN A 171 38.17 -0.61 -7.09
C GLN A 171 39.28 0.31 -6.57
N HIS A 172 40.55 -0.09 -6.62
CA HIS A 172 41.64 0.80 -6.23
C HIS A 172 42.11 1.73 -7.37
N ASP A 173 41.79 1.38 -8.63
CA ASP A 173 42.08 2.21 -9.81
C ASP A 173 40.92 3.16 -10.17
N ALA A 174 39.73 2.94 -9.61
CA ALA A 174 38.59 3.86 -9.78
C ALA A 174 38.79 5.22 -9.09
N ALA A 175 39.77 5.34 -8.18
CA ALA A 175 40.18 6.61 -7.60
C ALA A 175 40.99 7.48 -8.57
N ASN A 176 41.56 6.90 -9.65
CA ASN A 176 42.35 7.61 -10.63
C ASN A 176 41.98 7.17 -12.06
N GLY A 177 40.86 7.69 -12.59
CA GLY A 177 40.86 8.07 -14.01
C GLY A 177 39.72 7.61 -14.93
N HIS A 178 38.80 6.72 -14.55
CA HIS A 178 37.77 6.28 -15.54
C HIS A 178 36.30 6.17 -15.09
N GLY A 179 35.96 6.49 -13.83
CA GLY A 179 34.55 6.56 -13.36
C GLY A 179 33.78 7.81 -13.79
N GLY A 180 34.43 8.77 -14.47
CA GLY A 180 33.81 10.04 -14.85
C GLY A 180 32.78 9.94 -15.99
N VAL A 181 32.83 8.89 -16.80
CA VAL A 181 31.95 8.75 -17.97
C VAL A 181 30.55 8.25 -17.58
N ASP A 182 30.44 7.25 -16.70
CA ASP A 182 29.13 6.72 -16.24
C ASP A 182 28.38 7.75 -15.38
N ALA A 183 29.07 8.49 -14.51
CA ALA A 183 28.43 9.54 -13.71
C ALA A 183 27.96 10.73 -14.56
N ARG A 184 28.73 11.14 -15.58
CA ARG A 184 28.34 12.22 -16.51
C ARG A 184 27.22 11.77 -17.46
N GLN A 185 27.21 10.51 -17.87
CA GLN A 185 26.15 9.94 -18.70
C GLN A 185 24.83 9.89 -17.93
N ARG A 186 24.85 9.41 -16.68
CA ARG A 186 23.67 9.44 -15.79
C ARG A 186 23.21 10.85 -15.45
N LEU A 187 24.14 11.80 -15.28
CA LEU A 187 23.80 13.22 -15.11
C LEU A 187 23.15 13.78 -16.38
N GLY A 188 23.64 13.41 -17.56
CA GLY A 188 23.07 13.77 -18.85
C GLY A 188 21.67 13.19 -19.07
N GLU A 189 21.44 11.94 -18.65
CA GLU A 189 20.12 11.30 -18.66
C GLU A 189 19.15 12.00 -17.70
N LEU A 190 19.60 12.35 -16.50
CA LEU A 190 18.81 13.13 -15.55
C LEU A 190 18.48 14.52 -16.11
N GLN A 191 19.45 15.23 -16.67
CA GLN A 191 19.24 16.54 -17.28
C GLN A 191 18.24 16.46 -18.43
N ARG A 192 18.34 15.42 -19.27
CA ARG A 192 17.39 15.18 -20.36
C ARG A 192 15.99 14.86 -19.85
N ALA A 193 15.88 14.06 -18.79
CA ALA A 193 14.60 13.75 -18.14
C ALA A 193 13.96 14.99 -17.50
N VAL A 194 14.75 15.82 -16.83
CA VAL A 194 14.28 17.08 -16.21
C VAL A 194 13.84 18.09 -17.28
N LEU A 195 14.60 18.24 -18.36
CA LEU A 195 14.21 19.12 -19.47
C LEU A 195 12.97 18.61 -20.20
N SER A 196 12.83 17.28 -20.37
CA SER A 196 11.63 16.67 -20.94
C SER A 196 10.41 16.89 -20.04
N ALA A 197 10.54 16.65 -18.73
CA ALA A 197 9.48 16.90 -17.76
C ALA A 197 9.07 18.39 -17.73
N LYS A 198 10.04 19.30 -17.72
CA LYS A 198 9.78 20.74 -17.81
C LYS A 198 9.04 21.10 -19.10
N GLY A 199 9.44 20.52 -20.24
CA GLY A 199 8.76 20.71 -21.51
C GLY A 199 7.32 20.20 -21.51
N THR A 200 7.03 19.10 -20.82
CA THR A 200 5.64 18.60 -20.66
C THR A 200 4.81 19.50 -19.76
N VAL A 201 5.38 20.04 -18.68
CA VAL A 201 4.69 20.98 -17.78
C VAL A 201 4.40 22.29 -18.50
N GLU A 202 5.39 22.88 -19.19
CA GLU A 202 5.17 24.10 -19.96
C GLU A 202 4.17 23.89 -21.12
N ARG A 203 4.05 22.67 -21.67
CA ARG A 203 3.02 22.35 -22.69
C ARG A 203 1.63 22.27 -22.07
N CYS A 204 1.50 21.70 -20.87
CA CYS A 204 0.24 21.71 -20.12
C CYS A 204 -0.15 23.12 -19.70
N GLU A 205 0.78 23.93 -19.19
CA GLU A 205 0.53 25.32 -18.81
C GLU A 205 0.12 26.17 -20.01
N ARG A 206 0.76 26.00 -21.18
CA ARG A 206 0.34 26.68 -22.42
C ARG A 206 -1.05 26.22 -22.87
N SER A 207 -1.36 24.92 -22.76
CA SER A 207 -2.71 24.39 -23.02
C SER A 207 -3.77 24.94 -22.08
N GLU A 208 -3.44 25.30 -20.85
CA GLU A 208 -4.37 25.93 -19.90
C GLU A 208 -4.59 27.41 -20.22
N LEU A 209 -3.57 28.12 -20.70
CA LEU A 209 -3.67 29.52 -21.16
C LEU A 209 -4.46 29.63 -22.48
N ASP A 210 -4.36 28.64 -23.37
CA ASP A 210 -5.04 28.61 -24.68
C ASP A 210 -6.56 28.36 -24.55
N ARG A 211 -7.03 27.83 -23.43
CA ARG A 211 -8.48 27.71 -23.15
C ARG A 211 -9.14 29.05 -22.79
N GLY A 212 -8.35 30.12 -22.68
CA GLY A 212 -8.80 31.43 -22.19
C GLY A 212 -9.05 32.51 -23.25
N ASN A 213 -8.60 32.36 -24.50
CA ASN A 213 -8.68 33.46 -25.45
C ASN A 213 -8.80 32.96 -26.90
N GLY A 214 -10.03 32.75 -27.36
CA GLY A 214 -10.30 32.45 -28.77
C GLY A 214 -10.20 33.73 -29.62
N SER A 215 -9.15 33.85 -30.42
CA SER A 215 -9.07 34.74 -31.57
C SER A 215 -8.59 33.94 -32.77
N GLU A 216 -9.22 34.13 -33.93
CA GLU A 216 -8.89 33.47 -35.21
C GLU A 216 -7.40 33.62 -35.62
N SER A 217 -6.67 34.58 -35.03
CA SER A 217 -5.22 34.73 -35.24
C SER A 217 -4.39 33.64 -34.54
N ASP A 218 -4.89 33.03 -33.47
CA ASP A 218 -4.16 31.99 -32.72
C ASP A 218 -4.22 30.64 -33.46
N ASP A 219 -5.31 30.37 -34.19
CA ASP A 219 -5.44 29.17 -35.03
C ASP A 219 -4.46 29.20 -36.21
N GLU A 220 -4.24 30.37 -36.83
CA GLU A 220 -3.22 30.55 -37.88
C GLU A 220 -1.79 30.40 -37.32
N LEU A 221 -1.55 30.90 -36.10
CA LEU A 221 -0.26 30.75 -35.42
C LEU A 221 0.00 29.28 -35.04
N LEU A 222 -1.03 28.55 -34.60
CA LEU A 222 -0.94 27.11 -34.31
C LEU A 222 -0.71 26.31 -35.59
N ALA A 223 -1.39 26.62 -36.69
CA ALA A 223 -1.16 25.99 -37.98
C ALA A 223 0.25 26.26 -38.53
N LEU A 224 0.75 27.49 -38.40
CA LEU A 224 2.13 27.86 -38.76
C LEU A 224 3.16 27.17 -37.85
N GLN A 225 2.87 27.03 -36.57
CA GLN A 225 3.75 26.34 -35.64
C GLN A 225 3.76 24.82 -35.89
N GLN A 226 2.63 24.24 -36.26
CA GLN A 226 2.51 22.83 -36.63
C GLN A 226 3.24 22.52 -37.94
N THR A 227 3.05 23.34 -38.97
CA THR A 227 3.80 23.21 -40.23
C THR A 227 5.30 23.38 -40.02
N ARG A 228 5.73 24.34 -39.18
CA ARG A 228 7.14 24.49 -38.79
C ARG A 228 7.69 23.24 -38.11
N ASN A 229 6.96 22.67 -37.16
CA ASN A 229 7.39 21.47 -36.43
C ASN A 229 7.48 20.25 -37.37
N GLU A 230 6.55 20.12 -38.31
CA GLU A 230 6.55 19.05 -39.31
C GLU A 230 7.72 19.20 -40.29
N LEU A 231 8.06 20.42 -40.69
CA LEU A 231 9.20 20.73 -41.54
C LEU A 231 10.53 20.47 -40.82
N ILE A 232 10.61 20.78 -39.51
CA ILE A 232 11.75 20.42 -38.67
C ILE A 232 11.89 18.89 -38.59
N ALA A 233 10.80 18.16 -38.31
CA ALA A 233 10.82 16.70 -38.24
C ALA A 233 11.16 16.04 -39.59
N TRP A 234 10.80 16.68 -40.70
CA TRP A 234 11.18 16.24 -42.04
C TRP A 234 12.66 16.49 -42.30
N ILE A 235 13.18 17.68 -41.97
CA ILE A 235 14.61 18.00 -42.09
C ILE A 235 15.44 17.09 -41.19
N GLU A 236 15.02 16.84 -39.95
CA GLU A 236 15.70 15.91 -39.04
C GLU A 236 15.73 14.48 -39.60
N ARG A 237 14.64 14.02 -40.24
CA ARG A 237 14.62 12.73 -40.95
C ARG A 237 15.57 12.70 -42.15
N GLN A 238 15.60 13.77 -42.95
CA GLN A 238 16.53 13.87 -44.08
C GLN A 238 17.99 13.96 -43.61
N LEU A 239 18.26 14.68 -42.52
CA LEU A 239 19.59 14.76 -41.91
C LEU A 239 20.01 13.45 -41.25
N ALA A 240 19.08 12.68 -40.68
CA ALA A 240 19.36 11.33 -40.20
C ALA A 240 19.74 10.40 -41.36
N LEU A 241 19.04 10.51 -42.49
CA LEU A 241 19.34 9.77 -43.72
C LEU A 241 20.71 10.15 -44.33
N ILE A 242 21.16 11.39 -44.12
CA ILE A 242 22.47 11.89 -44.60
C ILE A 242 23.59 11.60 -43.58
N GLY A 243 23.27 11.55 -42.28
CA GLY A 243 24.21 11.22 -41.19
C GLY A 243 24.59 9.74 -41.14
N GLU A 244 23.75 8.87 -41.69
CA GLU A 244 24.03 7.45 -41.94
C GLU A 244 24.68 7.27 -43.32
N GLY A 245 25.92 7.77 -43.46
CA GLY A 245 26.70 7.62 -44.68
C GLY A 245 26.98 6.15 -45.03
N GLN A 246 26.46 5.73 -46.19
CA GLN A 246 26.93 4.67 -47.11
C GLN A 246 27.03 3.23 -46.56
N GLY A 247 26.05 2.42 -46.95
CA GLY A 247 26.17 0.96 -47.02
C GLY A 247 24.93 0.31 -47.64
N GLU A 248 25.07 -0.18 -48.88
CA GLU A 248 24.21 -1.17 -49.54
C GLU A 248 22.81 -0.76 -50.05
N SER A 249 22.81 -0.39 -51.33
CA SER A 249 21.86 -0.78 -52.38
C SER A 249 20.78 -1.82 -52.04
N GLU A 250 19.50 -1.42 -52.05
CA GLU A 250 18.44 -2.24 -52.63
C GLU A 250 17.24 -1.41 -53.17
N ARG A 251 17.17 -1.35 -54.50
CA ARG A 251 16.00 -1.21 -55.39
C ARG A 251 14.81 -0.32 -54.98
N VAL A 252 14.81 0.89 -55.51
CA VAL A 252 13.60 1.69 -55.81
C VAL A 252 13.14 1.36 -57.24
N PRO A 253 11.88 0.93 -57.48
CA PRO A 253 11.31 0.89 -58.83
C PRO A 253 10.88 2.31 -59.28
N PRO A 254 10.80 2.56 -60.59
CA PRO A 254 10.90 3.90 -61.15
C PRO A 254 9.62 4.71 -60.96
N THR A 255 9.80 5.98 -60.60
CA THR A 255 8.86 7.07 -60.88
C THR A 255 8.52 7.14 -62.37
N PRO A 256 7.24 7.25 -62.78
CA PRO A 256 6.93 7.82 -64.08
C PRO A 256 6.94 9.34 -63.94
N ALA A 257 7.97 9.97 -64.49
CA ALA A 257 7.82 11.30 -65.05
C ALA A 257 7.13 11.15 -66.41
N SER A 258 5.92 11.68 -66.58
CA SER A 258 5.54 12.31 -67.84
C SER A 258 4.21 13.05 -67.74
N ALA A 259 4.27 14.33 -68.06
CA ALA A 259 3.37 15.05 -68.97
C ALA A 259 1.84 14.85 -68.88
N ASN A 260 1.17 16.00 -68.86
CA ASN A 260 -0.21 16.27 -69.30
C ASN A 260 -1.30 16.13 -68.23
N GLY A 261 -1.64 17.27 -67.64
CA GLY A 261 -2.69 17.45 -66.65
C GLY A 261 -4.10 17.50 -67.23
N THR A 262 -4.62 16.35 -67.66
CA THR A 262 -6.06 16.22 -68.02
C THR A 262 -6.75 14.93 -67.56
N HIS A 263 -6.09 13.98 -66.88
CA HIS A 263 -6.73 12.71 -66.45
C HIS A 263 -7.00 12.58 -64.94
N ARG A 264 -6.81 13.64 -64.16
CA ARG A 264 -6.91 13.55 -62.69
C ARG A 264 -8.34 13.39 -62.16
N ASP A 265 -9.36 13.77 -62.96
CA ASP A 265 -10.76 13.65 -62.54
C ASP A 265 -11.35 12.26 -62.80
N GLU A 266 -10.87 11.53 -63.81
CA GLU A 266 -11.33 10.16 -64.13
C GLU A 266 -10.77 9.13 -63.14
N GLU A 267 -9.53 9.31 -62.68
CA GLU A 267 -8.88 8.42 -61.70
C GLU A 267 -9.46 8.61 -60.29
N VAL A 268 -9.90 9.83 -59.95
CA VAL A 268 -10.64 10.10 -58.70
C VAL A 268 -12.06 9.53 -58.78
N ALA A 269 -12.74 9.64 -59.92
CA ALA A 269 -14.07 9.03 -60.09
C ALA A 269 -14.03 7.48 -59.98
N ALA A 270 -13.04 6.84 -60.61
CA ALA A 270 -12.84 5.40 -60.52
C ALA A 270 -12.52 4.92 -59.09
N SER A 271 -11.75 5.71 -58.32
CA SER A 271 -11.49 5.39 -56.91
C SER A 271 -12.69 5.62 -55.98
N VAL A 272 -13.62 6.52 -56.33
CA VAL A 272 -14.87 6.70 -55.58
C VAL A 272 -15.83 5.54 -55.83
N GLU A 273 -15.99 5.11 -57.10
CA GLU A 273 -16.81 3.95 -57.44
C GLU A 273 -16.28 2.67 -56.76
N GLU A 274 -14.95 2.47 -56.72
CA GLU A 274 -14.34 1.33 -56.02
C GLU A 274 -14.59 1.40 -54.50
N ILE A 275 -14.58 2.59 -53.89
CA ILE A 275 -14.91 2.77 -52.47
C ILE A 275 -16.39 2.48 -52.21
N GLU A 276 -17.28 2.87 -53.11
CA GLU A 276 -18.72 2.59 -53.02
C GLU A 276 -19.00 1.08 -53.08
N ASP A 277 -18.40 0.36 -54.03
CA ASP A 277 -18.49 -1.10 -54.15
C ASP A 277 -17.98 -1.81 -52.88
N LEU A 278 -16.85 -1.35 -52.33
CA LEU A 278 -16.29 -1.87 -51.08
C LEU A 278 -17.22 -1.61 -49.89
N TYR A 279 -17.88 -0.45 -49.85
CA TYR A 279 -18.84 -0.10 -48.80
C TYR A 279 -20.13 -0.92 -48.92
N GLU A 280 -20.61 -1.17 -50.13
CA GLU A 280 -21.78 -2.01 -50.38
C GLU A 280 -21.49 -3.46 -49.94
N GLY A 281 -20.33 -4.02 -50.32
CA GLY A 281 -19.89 -5.33 -49.84
C GLY A 281 -19.76 -5.42 -48.32
N TYR A 282 -19.29 -4.35 -47.67
CA TYR A 282 -19.25 -4.24 -46.20
C TYR A 282 -20.65 -4.23 -45.57
N LEU A 283 -21.60 -3.49 -46.15
CA LEU A 283 -22.98 -3.42 -45.67
C LEU A 283 -23.71 -4.76 -45.84
N GLU A 284 -23.50 -5.45 -46.97
CA GLU A 284 -24.05 -6.79 -47.20
C GLU A 284 -23.52 -7.79 -46.19
N ALA A 285 -22.19 -7.84 -45.98
CA ALA A 285 -21.57 -8.70 -44.99
C ALA A 285 -22.09 -8.43 -43.57
N ARG A 286 -22.28 -7.15 -43.21
CA ARG A 286 -22.81 -6.74 -41.91
C ARG A 286 -24.28 -7.10 -41.75
N SER A 287 -25.08 -6.98 -42.81
CA SER A 287 -26.50 -7.36 -42.80
C SER A 287 -26.68 -8.88 -42.67
N SER A 288 -25.85 -9.67 -43.36
CA SER A 288 -25.79 -11.13 -43.25
C SER A 288 -25.39 -11.57 -41.83
N LEU A 289 -24.40 -10.90 -41.22
CA LEU A 289 -24.01 -11.14 -39.82
C LEU A 289 -25.14 -10.78 -38.84
N LEU A 290 -25.87 -9.70 -39.07
CA LEU A 290 -27.03 -9.36 -38.26
C LEU A 290 -28.18 -10.36 -38.42
N GLN A 291 -28.42 -10.88 -39.63
CA GLN A 291 -29.43 -11.92 -39.87
C GLN A 291 -29.06 -13.26 -39.19
N THR A 292 -27.77 -13.63 -39.17
CA THR A 292 -27.30 -14.82 -38.45
C THR A 292 -27.40 -14.66 -36.93
N LEU A 293 -27.19 -13.44 -36.40
CA LEU A 293 -27.43 -13.14 -34.98
C LEU A 293 -28.92 -13.08 -34.61
N GLN A 294 -29.78 -12.57 -35.51
CA GLN A 294 -31.23 -12.49 -35.29
C GLN A 294 -31.94 -13.83 -35.44
N SER A 295 -31.41 -14.75 -36.25
CA SER A 295 -31.91 -16.13 -36.39
C SER A 295 -31.49 -17.05 -35.24
N ARG A 296 -30.80 -16.53 -34.21
CA ARG A 296 -30.55 -17.25 -32.95
C ARG A 296 -31.89 -17.62 -32.30
N PRO A 297 -32.27 -18.90 -32.22
CA PRO A 297 -33.50 -19.31 -31.56
C PRO A 297 -33.39 -18.98 -30.06
N ARG A 298 -34.40 -18.29 -29.55
CA ARG A 298 -34.58 -18.02 -28.12
C ARG A 298 -34.77 -19.35 -27.37
N SER A 299 -33.90 -19.56 -26.38
CA SER A 299 -34.09 -20.34 -25.15
C SER A 299 -34.98 -21.60 -25.23
N PHE A 300 -34.35 -22.78 -25.31
CA PHE A 300 -34.96 -23.98 -24.75
C PHE A 300 -34.80 -23.94 -23.22
N ASN A 301 -35.93 -23.74 -22.53
CA ASN A 301 -36.04 -24.01 -21.10
C ASN A 301 -35.73 -25.49 -20.86
N HIS A 302 -34.60 -25.81 -20.24
CA HIS A 302 -34.40 -27.17 -19.76
C HIS A 302 -35.10 -27.30 -18.40
N GLY A 303 -36.32 -27.81 -18.46
CA GLY A 303 -36.99 -28.42 -17.33
C GLY A 303 -36.11 -29.53 -16.76
N ASN A 304 -35.94 -29.46 -15.45
CA ASN A 304 -35.19 -30.37 -14.62
C ASN A 304 -35.91 -31.73 -14.55
N ASP A 305 -35.52 -32.68 -15.38
CA ASP A 305 -35.89 -34.09 -15.24
C ASP A 305 -34.64 -34.96 -15.13
N LEU A 306 -34.20 -35.14 -13.88
CA LEU A 306 -33.40 -36.29 -13.47
C LEU A 306 -34.29 -37.53 -13.59
N ASN A 307 -33.91 -38.48 -14.46
CA ASN A 307 -34.02 -39.94 -14.28
C ASN A 307 -33.94 -40.66 -15.64
N GLY A 308 -32.91 -41.50 -15.85
CA GLY A 308 -32.80 -42.29 -17.08
C GLY A 308 -31.54 -43.14 -17.18
N THR A 309 -31.44 -44.13 -16.29
CA THR A 309 -30.85 -45.47 -16.48
C THR A 309 -29.65 -45.63 -17.41
N THR A 310 -28.52 -45.98 -16.79
CA THR A 310 -27.36 -46.68 -17.36
C THR A 310 -27.79 -47.93 -18.14
N GLN A 311 -27.58 -47.92 -19.47
CA GLN A 311 -27.46 -49.16 -20.23
C GLN A 311 -26.10 -49.21 -20.94
N ARG A 312 -25.32 -50.19 -20.48
CA ARG A 312 -24.01 -50.59 -20.98
C ARG A 312 -24.21 -51.51 -22.19
N SER A 313 -23.79 -51.06 -23.36
CA SER A 313 -23.46 -51.92 -24.50
C SER A 313 -22.26 -51.32 -25.23
N ALA A 314 -21.21 -52.14 -25.37
CA ALA A 314 -20.05 -51.86 -26.22
C ALA A 314 -20.17 -52.69 -27.51
N PRO A 315 -19.22 -52.61 -28.45
CA PRO A 315 -19.09 -51.55 -29.43
C PRO A 315 -19.17 -52.15 -30.85
N ASP A 316 -19.86 -51.52 -31.80
CA ASP A 316 -19.57 -51.83 -33.21
C ASP A 316 -20.03 -50.74 -34.18
N SER A 317 -19.15 -50.47 -35.13
CA SER A 317 -19.32 -49.69 -36.35
C SER A 317 -19.81 -48.24 -36.21
N SER A 318 -18.89 -47.28 -36.38
CA SER A 318 -19.16 -46.03 -37.12
C SER A 318 -17.99 -45.05 -37.07
N VAL A 319 -17.27 -44.95 -38.18
CA VAL A 319 -16.40 -43.80 -38.45
C VAL A 319 -17.28 -42.54 -38.76
N GLU A 320 -18.60 -42.69 -38.94
CA GLU A 320 -19.56 -41.59 -39.08
C GLU A 320 -19.99 -40.90 -37.76
N THR A 321 -19.93 -41.55 -36.59
CA THR A 321 -20.53 -40.96 -35.37
C THR A 321 -19.65 -39.88 -34.75
N THR A 322 -18.35 -39.89 -35.00
CA THR A 322 -17.43 -38.82 -34.55
C THR A 322 -17.68 -37.49 -35.26
N ARG A 323 -18.15 -37.51 -36.51
CA ARG A 323 -18.55 -36.29 -37.25
C ARG A 323 -19.88 -35.72 -36.77
N ALA A 324 -20.85 -36.58 -36.46
CA ALA A 324 -22.14 -36.14 -35.92
C ALA A 324 -22.01 -35.52 -34.51
N THR A 325 -21.13 -36.06 -33.67
CA THR A 325 -20.86 -35.50 -32.33
C THR A 325 -20.25 -34.09 -32.38
N ALA A 326 -19.41 -33.80 -33.38
CA ALA A 326 -18.80 -32.47 -33.52
C ALA A 326 -19.84 -31.38 -33.85
N VAL A 327 -20.84 -31.71 -34.69
CA VAL A 327 -21.94 -30.80 -35.03
C VAL A 327 -22.88 -30.59 -33.84
N THR A 328 -23.11 -31.62 -33.02
CA THR A 328 -23.94 -31.49 -31.80
C THR A 328 -23.22 -30.76 -30.65
N LEU A 329 -21.88 -30.78 -30.62
CA LEU A 329 -21.09 -30.12 -29.57
C LEU A 329 -20.75 -28.67 -29.90
N LEU A 330 -20.72 -28.30 -31.18
CA LEU A 330 -20.45 -26.95 -31.69
C LEU A 330 -21.18 -25.82 -30.94
N PRO A 331 -22.49 -25.89 -30.66
CA PRO A 331 -23.18 -24.85 -29.92
C PRO A 331 -22.72 -24.71 -28.45
N TYR A 332 -22.11 -25.75 -27.86
CA TYR A 332 -21.60 -25.74 -26.49
C TYR A 332 -20.12 -25.32 -26.40
N VAL A 333 -19.38 -25.31 -27.51
CA VAL A 333 -17.95 -24.94 -27.53
C VAL A 333 -17.72 -23.54 -26.97
N ILE A 334 -18.61 -22.58 -27.28
CA ILE A 334 -18.50 -21.22 -26.75
C ILE A 334 -18.65 -21.22 -25.22
N SER A 335 -19.67 -21.91 -24.69
CA SER A 335 -19.87 -22.02 -23.25
C SER A 335 -18.74 -22.77 -22.53
N LEU A 336 -18.16 -23.78 -23.16
CA LEU A 336 -17.00 -24.52 -22.64
C LEU A 336 -15.73 -23.66 -22.65
N LEU A 337 -15.55 -22.82 -23.68
CA LEU A 337 -14.44 -21.89 -23.77
C LEU A 337 -14.56 -20.80 -22.69
N GLU A 338 -15.75 -20.21 -22.52
CA GLU A 338 -16.05 -19.25 -21.46
C GLU A 338 -15.81 -19.87 -20.08
N MET A 339 -16.23 -21.12 -19.87
CA MET A 339 -15.99 -21.84 -18.62
C MET A 339 -14.49 -22.05 -18.39
N LYS A 340 -13.73 -22.47 -19.40
CA LYS A 340 -12.27 -22.62 -19.31
C LYS A 340 -11.57 -21.29 -19.05
N ASP A 341 -12.04 -20.19 -19.64
CA ASP A 341 -11.48 -18.86 -19.37
C ASP A 341 -11.82 -18.37 -17.96
N SER A 342 -13.01 -18.70 -17.45
CA SER A 342 -13.38 -18.47 -16.05
C SER A 342 -12.54 -19.30 -15.07
N GLU A 343 -12.23 -20.55 -15.42
CA GLU A 343 -11.35 -21.43 -14.64
C GLU A 343 -9.94 -20.85 -14.58
N VAL A 344 -9.39 -20.42 -15.72
CA VAL A 344 -8.09 -19.76 -15.78
C VAL A 344 -8.09 -18.49 -14.93
N ALA A 345 -9.12 -17.64 -15.06
CA ALA A 345 -9.23 -16.42 -14.26
C ALA A 345 -9.30 -16.72 -12.74
N LEU A 346 -10.09 -17.71 -12.33
CA LEU A 346 -10.18 -18.14 -10.93
C LEU A 346 -8.85 -18.70 -10.42
N SER A 347 -8.15 -19.49 -11.24
CA SER A 347 -6.84 -20.03 -10.87
C SER A 347 -5.79 -18.92 -10.66
N GLN A 348 -5.83 -17.87 -11.50
CA GLN A 348 -4.96 -16.71 -11.38
C GLN A 348 -5.29 -15.89 -10.13
N GLN A 349 -6.58 -15.67 -9.84
CA GLN A 349 -7.01 -15.01 -8.61
C GLN A 349 -6.58 -15.81 -7.37
N GLN A 350 -6.71 -17.13 -7.39
CA GLN A 350 -6.26 -17.98 -6.29
C GLN A 350 -4.74 -17.89 -6.08
N ALA A 351 -3.95 -17.90 -7.17
CA ALA A 351 -2.51 -17.74 -7.08
C ALA A 351 -2.12 -16.35 -6.54
N PHE A 352 -2.81 -15.29 -6.99
CA PHE A 352 -2.62 -13.93 -6.48
C PHE A 352 -2.93 -13.83 -4.99
N LEU A 353 -4.08 -14.35 -4.54
CA LEU A 353 -4.47 -14.33 -3.13
C LEU A 353 -3.51 -15.11 -2.25
N ARG A 354 -3.01 -16.27 -2.72
CA ARG A 354 -1.97 -17.02 -2.00
C ARG A 354 -0.69 -16.21 -1.85
N LYS A 355 -0.26 -15.52 -2.91
CA LYS A 355 0.90 -14.64 -2.85
C LYS A 355 0.70 -13.51 -1.85
N GLU A 356 -0.43 -12.80 -1.92
CA GLU A 356 -0.76 -11.73 -0.96
C GLU A 356 -0.82 -12.26 0.48
N LEU A 357 -1.40 -13.44 0.70
CA LEU A 357 -1.42 -14.08 2.01
C LEU A 357 0.00 -14.33 2.53
N THR A 358 0.88 -14.91 1.72
CA THR A 358 2.27 -15.17 2.14
C THR A 358 3.06 -13.88 2.42
N ILE A 359 2.78 -12.80 1.68
CA ILE A 359 3.38 -11.49 1.93
C ILE A 359 2.88 -10.92 3.25
N ALA A 360 1.57 -10.98 3.50
CA ALA A 360 0.97 -10.54 4.75
C ALA A 360 1.47 -11.34 5.95
N GLU A 361 1.54 -12.67 5.85
CA GLU A 361 2.10 -13.56 6.86
C GLU A 361 3.56 -13.18 7.17
N ALA A 362 4.41 -13.06 6.15
CA ALA A 362 5.80 -12.66 6.32
C ALA A 362 5.94 -11.25 6.95
N ALA A 363 5.04 -10.32 6.62
CA ALA A 363 5.00 -9.00 7.23
C ALA A 363 4.59 -9.07 8.71
N THR A 364 3.58 -9.88 9.05
CA THR A 364 3.15 -10.08 10.44
C THR A 364 4.23 -10.76 11.27
N ASP A 365 4.92 -11.76 10.74
CA ASP A 365 6.04 -12.42 11.41
C ASP A 365 7.19 -11.46 11.70
N ARG A 366 7.52 -10.57 10.75
CA ARG A 366 8.53 -9.53 10.95
C ARG A 366 8.13 -8.56 12.05
N LEU A 367 6.87 -8.12 12.04
CA LEU A 367 6.34 -7.20 13.04
C LEU A 367 6.30 -7.84 14.43
N LEU A 368 5.90 -9.11 14.54
CA LEU A 368 5.93 -9.87 15.79
C LEU A 368 7.36 -10.05 16.31
N ARG A 369 8.33 -10.38 15.45
CA ARG A 369 9.74 -10.45 15.84
C ARG A 369 10.28 -9.11 16.31
N ARG A 370 9.93 -8.03 15.60
CA ARG A 370 10.31 -6.67 16.01
C ARG A 370 9.72 -6.32 17.37
N HIS A 371 8.44 -6.60 17.61
CA HIS A 371 7.84 -6.39 18.92
C HIS A 371 8.46 -7.28 20.00
N ALA A 372 8.89 -8.50 19.66
CA ALA A 372 9.62 -9.37 20.59
C ALA A 372 10.97 -8.75 20.96
N ASP A 373 11.69 -8.20 19.98
CA ASP A 373 12.99 -7.56 20.19
C ASP A 373 12.87 -6.22 20.93
N GLU A 374 11.75 -5.51 20.78
CA GLU A 374 11.44 -4.26 21.48
C GLU A 374 10.86 -4.50 22.89
N SER A 375 10.27 -5.67 23.15
CA SER A 375 9.66 -6.00 24.44
C SER A 375 10.72 -6.33 25.49
N HIS A 376 10.63 -5.68 26.65
CA HIS A 376 11.45 -6.02 27.81
C HIS A 376 10.95 -7.25 28.57
N LEU A 377 9.74 -7.73 28.25
CA LEU A 377 9.12 -8.85 28.93
C LEU A 377 9.55 -10.20 28.34
N VAL A 378 10.01 -10.22 27.09
CA VAL A 378 10.29 -11.45 26.36
C VAL A 378 11.75 -11.46 25.90
N HIS A 379 12.42 -12.61 25.95
CA HIS A 379 13.80 -12.72 25.48
C HIS A 379 13.89 -12.57 23.94
N PRO A 380 14.93 -11.90 23.43
CA PRO A 380 15.13 -11.74 21.99
C PRO A 380 15.27 -13.13 21.33
N GLY A 381 14.49 -13.37 20.28
CA GLY A 381 14.40 -14.67 19.60
C GLY A 381 13.10 -15.46 19.88
N ALA A 382 12.26 -15.01 20.81
CA ALA A 382 10.93 -15.56 21.06
C ALA A 382 9.95 -15.21 19.92
N SER A 383 10.04 -15.98 18.84
CA SER A 383 9.21 -15.80 17.64
C SER A 383 7.82 -16.45 17.76
N ARG A 384 7.59 -17.30 18.77
CA ARG A 384 6.35 -18.07 18.92
C ARG A 384 5.48 -17.50 20.03
N GLY A 385 4.17 -17.42 19.81
CA GLY A 385 3.22 -16.93 20.82
C GLY A 385 3.21 -17.70 22.15
N LYS A 386 3.68 -18.95 22.16
CA LYS A 386 3.84 -19.74 23.39
C LYS A 386 4.91 -19.17 24.32
N ASP A 387 6.00 -18.65 23.75
CA ASP A 387 7.12 -18.09 24.51
C ASP A 387 6.70 -16.77 25.16
N TRP A 388 5.87 -15.98 24.46
CA TRP A 388 5.23 -14.77 24.99
C TRP A 388 4.29 -15.08 26.16
N ALA A 389 3.49 -16.14 26.05
CA ALA A 389 2.59 -16.55 27.12
C ALA A 389 3.35 -16.97 28.38
N LEU A 390 4.45 -17.72 28.22
CA LEU A 390 5.32 -18.12 29.32
C LEU A 390 6.01 -16.91 29.97
N ALA A 391 6.60 -16.05 29.16
CA ALA A 391 7.29 -14.86 29.63
C ALA A 391 6.34 -13.88 30.34
N GLY A 392 5.11 -13.71 29.82
CA GLY A 392 4.06 -12.93 30.48
C GLY A 392 3.64 -13.52 31.83
N ALA A 393 3.52 -14.85 31.92
CA ALA A 393 3.22 -15.53 33.17
C ALA A 393 4.34 -15.35 34.21
N GLU A 394 5.61 -15.46 33.78
CA GLU A 394 6.76 -15.26 34.65
C GLU A 394 6.86 -13.81 35.15
N ALA A 395 6.77 -12.83 34.26
CA ALA A 395 6.79 -11.42 34.61
C ALA A 395 5.64 -11.05 35.57
N GLY A 396 4.46 -11.64 35.36
CA GLY A 396 3.32 -11.50 36.26
C GLY A 396 3.60 -12.06 37.65
N GLN A 397 4.25 -13.23 37.75
CA GLN A 397 4.67 -13.79 39.03
C GLN A 397 5.74 -12.93 39.72
N GLN A 398 6.70 -12.39 38.98
CA GLN A 398 7.74 -11.51 39.53
C GLN A 398 7.13 -10.22 40.10
N THR A 399 6.19 -9.62 39.38
CA THR A 399 5.50 -8.40 39.84
C THR A 399 4.66 -8.68 41.08
N ARG A 400 3.95 -9.82 41.14
CA ARG A 400 3.21 -10.22 42.35
C ARG A 400 4.14 -10.34 43.56
N LYS A 401 5.25 -11.08 43.43
CA LYS A 401 6.23 -11.23 44.51
C LYS A 401 6.81 -9.88 44.95
N PHE A 402 7.10 -8.99 44.01
CA PHE A 402 7.59 -7.64 44.32
C PHE A 402 6.55 -6.82 45.10
N VAL A 403 5.29 -6.83 44.65
CA VAL A 403 4.20 -6.10 45.31
C VAL A 403 3.90 -6.68 46.69
N GLU A 404 3.84 -8.00 46.83
CA GLU A 404 3.68 -8.68 48.12
C GLU A 404 4.83 -8.32 49.08
N GLY A 405 6.07 -8.31 48.59
CA GLY A 405 7.23 -7.87 49.37
C GLY A 405 7.10 -6.43 49.87
N ARG A 406 6.66 -5.49 49.01
CA ARG A 406 6.44 -4.09 49.41
C ARG A 406 5.27 -3.94 50.38
N LEU A 407 4.21 -4.71 50.19
CA LEU A 407 3.04 -4.70 51.07
C LEU A 407 3.43 -5.18 52.47
N ASN A 408 4.14 -6.31 52.57
CA ASN A 408 4.61 -6.84 53.84
C ASN A 408 5.58 -5.87 54.54
N ALA A 409 6.47 -5.23 53.80
CA ALA A 409 7.36 -4.19 54.35
C ALA A 409 6.58 -2.97 54.85
N GLY A 410 5.54 -2.55 54.12
CA GLY A 410 4.64 -1.49 54.52
C GLY A 410 3.85 -1.83 55.79
N GLU A 411 3.31 -3.04 55.88
CA GLU A 411 2.62 -3.52 57.08
C GLU A 411 3.54 -3.57 58.30
N ALA A 412 4.79 -4.03 58.13
CA ALA A 412 5.77 -4.04 59.20
C ALA A 412 6.11 -2.61 59.67
N ALA A 413 6.26 -1.67 58.73
CA ALA A 413 6.49 -0.26 59.05
C ALA A 413 5.30 0.38 59.76
N ALA A 414 4.07 0.07 59.34
CA ALA A 414 2.84 0.53 60.00
C ALA A 414 2.75 0.02 61.44
N LYS A 415 2.96 -1.29 61.66
CA LYS A 415 2.98 -1.88 63.02
C LYS A 415 4.05 -1.26 63.91
N LEU A 416 5.21 -0.92 63.36
CA LEU A 416 6.28 -0.25 64.11
C LEU A 416 5.91 1.20 64.45
N ALA A 417 5.20 1.90 63.56
CA ALA A 417 4.68 3.24 63.83
C ALA A 417 3.59 3.20 64.91
N ASP A 418 2.66 2.25 64.84
CA ASP A 418 1.62 2.04 65.86
C ASP A 418 2.24 1.77 67.24
N ALA A 419 3.21 0.86 67.31
CA ALA A 419 3.93 0.58 68.57
C ALA A 419 4.65 1.81 69.14
N LYS A 420 5.18 2.69 68.28
CA LYS A 420 5.79 3.96 68.71
C LYS A 420 4.73 4.96 69.21
N LEU A 421 3.57 5.01 68.57
CA LEU A 421 2.45 5.86 69.02
C LEU A 421 1.92 5.39 70.38
N ASP A 422 1.77 4.09 70.58
CA ASP A 422 1.37 3.51 71.87
C ASP A 422 2.37 3.86 72.98
N ALA A 423 3.67 3.78 72.69
CA ALA A 423 4.73 4.18 73.64
C ALA A 423 4.70 5.69 73.96
N LEU A 424 4.40 6.55 72.98
CA LEU A 424 4.21 7.97 73.24
C LEU A 424 2.94 8.25 74.06
N GLY A 425 1.87 7.47 73.82
CA GLY A 425 0.66 7.50 74.62
C GLY A 425 0.91 7.17 76.09
N SER A 426 1.67 6.12 76.38
CA SER A 426 2.00 5.77 77.76
C SER A 426 2.86 6.83 78.46
N VAL A 427 3.82 7.43 77.75
CA VAL A 427 4.63 8.55 78.30
C VAL A 427 3.75 9.75 78.63
N ARG A 428 2.78 10.07 77.76
CA ARG A 428 1.82 11.13 78.02
C ARG A 428 0.98 10.84 79.26
N ASP A 429 0.43 9.64 79.38
CA ASP A 429 -0.38 9.25 80.54
C ASP A 429 0.41 9.31 81.85
N ASP A 430 1.71 8.98 81.81
CA ASP A 430 2.59 9.06 82.98
C ASP A 430 2.93 10.51 83.36
N LEU A 431 3.07 11.41 82.37
CA LEU A 431 3.19 12.86 82.63
C LEU A 431 1.92 13.43 83.27
N GLU A 432 0.74 13.07 82.75
CA GLU A 432 -0.55 13.52 83.30
C GLU A 432 -0.78 12.99 84.74
N LYS A 433 -0.27 11.81 85.09
CA LYS A 433 -0.29 11.29 86.47
C LYS A 433 0.67 12.06 87.39
N LEU A 434 1.85 12.42 86.90
CA LEU A 434 2.83 13.21 87.64
C LEU A 434 2.28 14.60 87.97
N GLU A 435 1.65 15.25 86.99
CA GLU A 435 1.00 16.54 87.19
C GLU A 435 -0.09 16.48 88.28
N LYS A 436 -0.96 15.46 88.23
CA LYS A 436 -1.99 15.22 89.26
C LYS A 436 -1.45 14.86 90.64
N SER A 437 -0.19 14.44 90.75
CA SER A 437 0.45 14.14 92.04
C SER A 437 1.15 15.34 92.67
N MET A 438 1.32 16.42 91.91
CA MET A 438 1.92 17.67 92.37
C MET A 438 0.89 18.73 92.79
N GLU A 439 -0.36 18.59 92.37
CA GLU A 439 -1.53 19.28 92.93
C GLU A 439 -2.03 18.58 94.21
#